data_AF-A0A7Z9VV08-F1
#
_entry.id   AF-A0A7Z9VV08-F1
#
_cell.length_a   1.000
_cell.length_b   1.000
_cell.length_c   1.000
_cell.angle_alpha   90.00
_cell.angle_beta   90.00
_cell.angle_gamma   90.00
#
_symmetry.space_group_name_H-M   'P 1'
#
loop_
_entity.id
_entity.type
_entity.pdbx_description
1 polymer ?
#
loop_
_entity_poly.entity_id
_entity_poly.type
_entity_poly.pdbx_seq_one_letter_code
_entity_poly.pdbx_strand_id
1 'polypeptide(L)' 'CRTFTRAYLRHLFKLNEILAHRMASLHNITFYLSLMDRIRTEISAGTFASWSREFLAGLEESSD' A
#
# COMPACT_ATOMS: atom_id res chain seq x y z
N CYS A 1 -0.89 -4.30 8.37
CA CYS A 1 0.40 -4.93 8.74
C CYS A 1 0.72 -4.69 10.21
N ARG A 2 0.26 -5.56 11.12
CA ARG A 2 0.55 -5.45 12.56
C ARG A 2 1.35 -6.62 13.14
N THR A 3 1.32 -7.77 12.47
CA THR A 3 1.77 -9.05 13.03
C THR A 3 3.02 -9.63 12.36
N PHE A 4 3.39 -9.17 11.17
CA PHE A 4 4.49 -9.76 10.39
C PHE A 4 5.50 -8.69 9.99
N THR A 5 6.79 -8.99 10.17
CA THR A 5 7.89 -8.12 9.78
C THR A 5 8.21 -8.26 8.29
N ARG A 6 8.81 -7.23 7.69
CA ARG A 6 9.28 -7.27 6.28
C ARG A 6 10.29 -8.40 6.04
N ALA A 7 11.13 -8.71 7.04
CA ALA A 7 12.11 -9.79 6.96
C ALA A 7 11.43 -11.17 6.89
N TYR A 8 10.37 -11.38 7.66
CA TYR A 8 9.60 -12.62 7.66
C TYR A 8 8.84 -12.83 6.34
N LEU A 9 8.22 -11.77 5.79
CA LEU A 9 7.60 -11.82 4.47
C LEU A 9 8.62 -12.16 3.37
N ARG A 10 9.79 -11.52 3.37
CA ARG A 10 10.86 -11.80 2.41
C ARG A 10 11.34 -13.26 2.49
N HIS A 11 11.42 -13.81 3.69
CA HIS A 11 11.75 -15.23 3.90
C HIS A 11 10.68 -16.16 3.32
N LEU A 12 9.39 -15.89 3.57
CA LEU A 12 8.28 -16.68 3.02
C LEU A 12 8.23 -16.61 1.48
N PHE A 13 8.51 -15.46 0.89
CA PHE A 13 8.63 -15.32 -0.56
C PHE A 13 9.78 -16.14 -1.13
N LYS A 14 10.93 -16.20 -0.45
CA LYS A 14 12.08 -17.01 -0.87
C LYS A 14 11.79 -18.51 -0.85
N LEU A 15 10.90 -18.96 0.04
CA LEU A 15 10.47 -20.35 0.15
C LEU A 15 9.29 -20.71 -0.79
N ASN A 16 8.80 -19.77 -1.61
CA ASN A 16 7.63 -19.95 -2.48
C ASN A 16 6.38 -20.47 -1.74
N GLU A 17 6.23 -20.08 -0.48
CA GLU A 17 5.09 -20.48 0.33
C GLU A 17 3.80 -19.75 -0.12
N ILE A 18 2.69 -20.49 -0.20
CA ILE A 18 1.38 -19.91 -0.59
C ILE A 18 0.91 -18.85 0.41
N LEU A 19 1.37 -18.95 1.66
CA LEU A 19 1.10 -17.99 2.71
C LEU A 19 1.65 -16.60 2.39
N ALA A 20 2.82 -16.52 1.72
CA ALA A 20 3.39 -15.25 1.28
C ALA A 20 2.45 -14.50 0.33
N HIS A 21 1.91 -15.24 -0.65
CA HIS A 21 0.96 -14.72 -1.63
C HIS A 21 -0.35 -14.27 -0.98
N ARG A 22 -0.88 -15.06 -0.04
CA ARG A 22 -2.09 -14.68 0.72
C ARG A 22 -1.88 -13.40 1.52
N MET A 23 -0.74 -13.28 2.22
CA MET A 23 -0.40 -12.07 2.98
C MET A 23 -0.19 -10.86 2.09
N ALA A 24 0.47 -11.02 0.95
CA ALA A 24 0.65 -9.95 -0.03
C ALA A 24 -0.68 -9.46 -0.59
N SER A 25 -1.56 -10.37 -1.00
CA SER A 25 -2.91 -10.02 -1.46
C SER A 25 -3.71 -9.30 -0.38
N LEU A 26 -3.70 -9.80 0.87
CA LEU A 26 -4.39 -9.15 1.98
C LEU A 26 -3.83 -7.74 2.24
N HIS A 27 -2.50 -7.60 2.24
CA HIS A 27 -1.85 -6.30 2.42
C HIS A 27 -2.21 -5.32 1.30
N ASN A 28 -2.15 -5.77 0.05
CA ASN A 28 -2.47 -4.96 -1.12
C ASN A 28 -3.93 -4.50 -1.10
N ILE A 29 -4.88 -5.41 -0.86
CA ILE A 29 -6.30 -5.06 -0.78
C ILE A 29 -6.53 -4.04 0.34
N THR A 30 -5.95 -4.27 1.52
CA THR A 30 -6.06 -3.33 2.65
C THR A 30 -5.51 -1.96 2.30
N PHE A 31 -4.37 -1.91 1.62
CA PHE A 31 -3.77 -0.67 1.13
C PHE A 31 -4.69 0.05 0.15
N TYR A 32 -5.18 -0.64 -0.89
CA TYR A 32 -6.08 -0.06 -1.88
C TYR A 32 -7.38 0.45 -1.27
N LEU A 33 -7.97 -0.28 -0.32
CA LEU A 33 -9.17 0.17 0.38
C LEU A 33 -8.91 1.46 1.17
N SER A 34 -7.78 1.53 1.89
CA SER A 34 -7.38 2.74 2.62
C SER A 34 -7.08 3.92 1.69
N LEU A 35 -6.48 3.65 0.53
CA LEU A 35 -6.18 4.65 -0.48
C LEU A 35 -7.46 5.24 -1.07
N MET A 36 -8.41 4.39 -1.44
CA MET A 36 -9.71 4.84 -1.96
C MET A 36 -10.50 5.64 -0.92
N ASP A 37 -10.36 5.31 0.36
CA ASP A 37 -11.00 6.07 1.44
C ASP A 37 -10.39 7.46 1.62
N ARG A 38 -9.06 7.56 1.54
CA ARG A 38 -8.35 8.84 1.51
C ARG A 38 -8.79 9.67 0.31
N ILE A 39 -8.83 9.08 -0.89
CA ILE A 39 -9.28 9.77 -2.11
C ILE A 39 -10.68 10.37 -1.93
N ARG A 40 -11.65 9.59 -1.42
CA ARG A 40 -13.01 10.09 -1.16
C ARG A 40 -13.03 11.25 -0.16
N THR A 41 -12.19 11.17 0.87
CA THR A 41 -12.05 12.23 1.89
C THR A 41 -11.52 13.53 1.28
N GLU A 42 -10.45 13.45 0.50
CA GLU A 42 -9.81 14.61 -0.13
C GLU A 42 -10.69 15.22 -1.24
N ILE A 43 -11.48 14.40 -1.95
CA ILE A 43 -12.48 14.90 -2.90
C ILE A 43 -13.57 15.68 -2.15
N SER A 44 -14.07 15.13 -1.04
CA SER A 44 -15.12 15.78 -0.23
C SER A 44 -14.62 17.09 0.40
N ALA A 45 -13.32 17.17 0.72
CA ALA A 45 -12.66 18.36 1.24
C ALA A 45 -12.23 19.36 0.15
N GLY A 46 -12.32 19.01 -1.14
CA GLY A 46 -11.87 19.85 -2.26
C GLY A 46 -10.34 19.94 -2.43
N THR A 47 -9.57 19.16 -1.66
CA THR A 47 -8.09 19.17 -1.62
C THR A 47 -7.45 18.07 -2.48
N PHE A 48 -8.24 17.27 -3.17
CA PHE A 48 -7.77 16.14 -3.98
C PHE A 48 -6.64 16.47 -4.97
N ALA A 49 -6.72 17.61 -5.65
CA ALA A 49 -5.73 17.97 -6.69
C ALA A 49 -4.33 18.26 -6.12
N SER A 50 -4.23 18.92 -4.95
CA SER A 50 -2.93 19.12 -4.29
C SER A 50 -2.41 17.83 -3.68
N TRP A 51 -3.30 17.10 -2.99
CA TRP A 51 -2.95 15.84 -2.34
C TRP A 51 -2.45 14.79 -3.34
N SER A 52 -3.13 14.63 -4.48
CA SER A 52 -2.75 13.63 -5.49
C SER A 52 -1.38 13.92 -6.12
N ARG A 53 -1.04 15.19 -6.36
CA ARG A 53 0.29 15.58 -6.86
C ARG A 53 1.40 15.22 -5.87
N GLU A 54 1.21 15.55 -4.61
CA GLU A 54 2.18 15.23 -3.55
C GLU A 54 2.31 13.72 -3.35
N PHE A 55 1.19 13.00 -3.36
CA PHE A 55 1.16 11.55 -3.23
C PHE A 55 1.88 10.84 -4.39
N LEU A 56 1.67 11.29 -5.63
CA LEU A 56 2.33 10.72 -6.81
C LEU A 56 3.83 11.04 -6.82
N ALA A 57 4.23 12.27 -6.47
CA ALA A 57 5.64 12.63 -6.37
C ALA A 57 6.41 11.75 -5.37
N GLY A 58 5.80 11.47 -4.21
CA GLY A 58 6.40 10.57 -3.21
C GLY A 58 6.46 9.10 -3.64
N LEU A 59 5.62 8.67 -4.59
CA LEU A 59 5.70 7.32 -5.18
C LEU A 59 6.84 7.21 -6.21
N GLU A 60 7.04 8.24 -7.01
CA GLU A 60 8.14 8.30 -7.98
C GLU A 60 9.50 8.26 -7.28
N GLU A 61 9.69 9.00 -6.19
CA GLU A 61 10.93 8.97 -5.38
C GLU A 61 11.21 7.61 -4.71
N SER A 62 10.19 6.78 -4.50
CA SER A 62 10.36 5.43 -3.91
C SER A 62 10.71 4.33 -4.92
N SER A 63 10.70 4.68 -6.22
CA SER A 63 10.90 3.78 -7.35
C SER A 63 12.33 3.79 -7.91
N ASP A 64 13.14 4.78 -7.51
CA ASP A 64 14.60 4.88 -7.74
C ASP A 64 15.40 4.33 -6.55
#